data_AF-A0A956RR66-F1
#
_entry.id   AF-A0A956RR66-F1
#
_cell.length_a   1.000
_cell.length_b   1.000
_cell.length_c   1.000
_cell.angle_alpha   90.00
_cell.angle_beta   90.00
_cell.angle_gamma   90.00
#
_symmetry.space_group_name_H-M   'P 1'
#
loop_
_entity.id
_entity.type
_entity.pdbx_description
1 polymer ?
#
loop_
_entity_poly.entity_id
_entity_poly.type
_entity_poly.pdbx_seq_one_letter_code
_entity_poly.pdbx_strand_id
1 'polypeptide(L)'
;MSRDRDADGARRIGPTFSDILERRLDRRGFLYGLAVGSGLTLPVFRNARAVGSPAWEPSAGDTESAAPTFEETPPSKRDTVVVPPGYRWTPLARWGDPIHPSTPEFDFLGQTAEKQSEQIGYNCDYVGFFELPSEGGRERAVLTINHEFVDPERMFPHYDPDEPTREQAAVLRAAHGISVVEITRDLGGTWRIDPRSPLNRRITVDTPIEIRGPAAGHPWMKTGEDPQGIRVRGTLYNCAGGMTPWGTLLSCEENFHEFFAHSAKLDEHDPRAAAHRRYGVPKKETDLRWERFEDRFDASREPNEPFRFGWVVEVDPYRPDRAARKRTALGRFRHEGAKCCVAPDGRVVVYLG
;
A
#
# COMPACT_ATOMS: atom_id res chain seq x y z
N MET A 1 39.37 11.53 -17.78
CA MET A 1 40.00 11.16 -16.50
C MET A 1 39.49 12.08 -15.40
N SER A 2 38.95 11.46 -14.34
CA SER A 2 38.77 11.93 -12.94
C SER A 2 38.07 13.27 -12.65
N ARG A 3 36.75 13.25 -12.38
CA ARG A 3 36.07 14.27 -11.54
C ARG A 3 34.83 13.81 -10.74
N ASP A 4 34.58 12.51 -10.54
CA ASP A 4 33.38 12.03 -9.80
C ASP A 4 33.69 10.92 -8.79
N ARG A 5 34.63 11.15 -7.88
CA ARG A 5 34.85 10.29 -6.70
C ARG A 5 35.24 11.17 -5.51
N ASP A 6 34.68 10.89 -4.34
CA ASP A 6 35.14 11.46 -3.08
C ASP A 6 36.31 10.60 -2.53
N ALA A 7 36.94 11.01 -1.41
CA ALA A 7 38.26 10.55 -0.95
C ALA A 7 38.43 9.01 -0.81
N ASP A 8 37.33 8.26 -0.66
CA ASP A 8 37.30 6.80 -0.53
C ASP A 8 36.85 6.04 -1.80
N GLY A 9 36.72 6.71 -2.94
CA GLY A 9 36.55 6.05 -4.25
C GLY A 9 35.16 5.49 -4.58
N ALA A 10 34.14 5.70 -3.74
CA ALA A 10 32.75 5.33 -4.03
C ALA A 10 32.07 6.27 -5.05
N ARG A 11 31.21 5.71 -5.93
CA ARG A 11 30.38 6.49 -6.88
C ARG A 11 29.26 7.22 -6.12
N ARG A 12 29.09 8.52 -6.37
CA ARG A 12 28.02 9.35 -5.80
C ARG A 12 26.64 8.75 -6.09
N ILE A 13 26.00 8.20 -5.06
CA ILE A 13 24.56 7.96 -5.03
C ILE A 13 23.92 9.35 -4.92
N GLY A 14 22.86 9.61 -5.71
CA GLY A 14 22.10 10.86 -5.56
C GLY A 14 21.61 11.03 -4.12
N PRO A 15 21.33 12.26 -3.67
CA PRO A 15 20.94 12.52 -2.28
C PRO A 15 19.71 11.67 -1.92
N THR A 16 19.77 11.03 -0.76
CA THR A 16 18.63 10.36 -0.14
C THR A 16 17.52 11.38 0.16
N PHE A 17 16.30 10.91 0.40
CA PHE A 17 15.23 11.82 0.82
C PHE A 17 15.59 12.56 2.12
N SER A 18 16.29 11.88 3.04
CA SER A 18 16.86 12.48 4.25
C SER A 18 17.85 13.61 3.91
N ASP A 19 18.76 13.41 2.95
CA ASP A 19 19.71 14.45 2.51
C ASP A 19 19.00 15.67 1.88
N ILE A 20 17.87 15.45 1.20
CA ILE A 20 17.04 16.51 0.62
C ILE A 20 16.29 17.28 1.72
N LEU A 21 15.78 16.57 2.72
CA LEU A 21 15.08 17.13 3.88
C LEU A 21 16.03 17.93 4.75
N GLU A 22 17.20 17.39 5.08
CA GLU A 22 18.27 18.07 5.81
C GLU A 22 18.74 19.32 5.08
N ARG A 23 18.98 19.25 3.76
CA ARG A 23 19.34 20.45 2.97
C ARG A 23 18.26 21.54 2.97
N ARG A 24 16.97 21.16 3.04
CA ARG A 24 15.88 22.14 3.16
C ARG A 24 15.80 22.75 4.56
N LEU A 25 16.10 21.97 5.60
CA LEU A 25 16.19 22.45 6.98
C LEU A 25 17.41 23.36 7.17
N ASP A 26 18.58 23.01 6.63
CA ASP A 26 19.80 23.81 6.65
C ASP A 26 19.67 25.13 5.90
N ARG A 27 19.01 25.15 4.73
CA ARG A 27 18.73 26.40 4.00
C ARG A 27 17.80 27.33 4.77
N ARG A 28 16.88 26.78 5.55
CA ARG A 28 16.04 27.58 6.46
C ARG A 28 16.81 28.00 7.71
N GLY A 29 17.69 27.16 8.26
CA GLY A 29 18.56 27.50 9.38
C GLY A 29 19.58 28.60 9.06
N PHE A 30 20.16 28.59 7.85
CA PHE A 30 21.11 29.60 7.39
C PHE A 30 20.48 30.99 7.21
N LEU A 31 19.19 31.05 6.84
CA LEU A 31 18.45 32.33 6.76
C LEU A 31 18.08 32.92 8.14
N TYR A 32 18.16 32.13 9.22
CA TYR A 32 17.99 32.62 10.59
C TYR A 32 19.33 32.92 11.30
N GLY A 33 20.47 32.49 10.74
CA GLY A 33 21.79 32.53 11.39
C GLY A 33 22.62 33.81 11.17
N LEU A 34 22.06 34.89 10.63
CA LEU A 34 22.77 36.17 10.43
C LEU A 34 22.44 37.26 11.47
N ALA A 35 21.79 36.90 12.58
CA ALA A 35 21.58 37.82 13.69
C ALA A 35 22.13 37.24 15.00
N VAL A 36 23.03 38.03 15.60
CA VAL A 36 23.52 37.98 17.00
C VAL A 36 24.76 37.09 17.23
N GLY A 37 25.90 37.79 17.34
CA GLY A 37 27.16 37.25 17.83
C GLY A 37 27.24 37.21 19.36
N SER A 38 28.18 36.36 19.82
CA SER A 38 28.83 36.30 21.14
C SER A 38 27.97 35.98 22.38
N GLY A 39 28.21 34.79 22.95
CA GLY A 39 28.26 34.58 24.41
C GLY A 39 27.18 33.69 25.04
N LEU A 40 27.62 32.48 25.45
CA LEU A 40 27.15 31.68 26.60
C LEU A 40 25.77 30.95 26.58
N THR A 41 25.90 29.61 26.71
CA THR A 41 25.06 28.61 27.43
C THR A 41 23.59 28.36 27.07
N LEU A 42 23.31 27.09 26.71
CA LEU A 42 21.99 26.40 26.67
C LEU A 42 21.18 26.63 27.97
N PRO A 43 19.82 26.71 27.96
CA PRO A 43 18.94 25.66 27.41
C PRO A 43 17.62 26.11 26.74
N VAL A 44 17.13 25.21 25.86
CA VAL A 44 15.72 24.85 25.64
C VAL A 44 14.73 25.94 25.18
N PHE A 45 14.32 25.79 23.91
CA PHE A 45 13.07 26.21 23.28
C PHE A 45 12.04 26.93 24.17
N ARG A 46 12.03 28.26 24.11
CA ARG A 46 10.82 29.04 24.36
C ARG A 46 10.82 30.29 23.48
N ASN A 47 9.81 30.37 22.60
CA ASN A 47 9.39 31.53 21.80
C ASN A 47 10.32 32.01 20.67
N ALA A 48 10.18 31.39 19.50
CA ALA A 48 10.40 32.08 18.23
C ALA A 48 9.03 32.38 17.59
N ARG A 49 8.54 33.61 17.76
CA ARG A 49 7.45 34.17 16.94
C ARG A 49 7.99 34.33 15.53
N ALA A 50 7.48 33.52 14.60
CA ALA A 50 7.79 33.64 13.17
C ALA A 50 7.07 34.86 12.58
N VAL A 51 7.82 35.65 11.82
CA VAL A 51 7.34 36.80 11.06
C VAL A 51 6.64 36.30 9.79
N GLY A 52 5.32 36.54 9.73
CA GLY A 52 4.46 36.73 8.56
C GLY A 52 4.72 35.96 7.26
N SER A 53 4.17 34.75 7.16
CA SER A 53 3.54 34.30 5.91
C SER A 53 2.13 34.91 5.84
N PRO A 54 1.51 35.13 4.66
CA PRO A 54 0.09 35.46 4.62
C PRO A 54 -0.65 34.36 5.37
N ALA A 55 -1.25 34.75 6.49
CA ALA A 55 -1.99 33.85 7.33
C ALA A 55 -3.10 33.23 6.47
N TRP A 56 -3.15 31.91 6.44
CA TRP A 56 -4.44 31.25 6.34
C TRP A 56 -5.26 31.81 7.50
N GLU A 57 -6.11 32.81 7.24
CA GLU A 57 -7.15 33.17 8.19
C GLU A 57 -8.07 31.95 8.25
N PRO A 58 -8.14 31.24 9.39
CA PRO A 58 -9.23 30.31 9.58
C PRO A 58 -10.49 31.16 9.46
N SER A 59 -11.42 30.79 8.58
CA SER A 59 -12.74 31.42 8.64
C SER A 59 -13.20 31.27 10.08
N ALA A 60 -13.47 32.39 10.74
CA ALA A 60 -14.10 32.44 12.05
C ALA A 60 -15.53 31.91 11.93
N GLY A 61 -15.64 30.60 11.76
CA GLY A 61 -16.80 29.80 12.07
C GLY A 61 -16.36 28.95 13.25
N ASP A 62 -16.85 29.30 14.42
CA ASP A 62 -16.62 28.59 15.67
C ASP A 62 -16.88 27.09 15.49
N THR A 63 -15.80 26.32 15.45
CA THR A 63 -15.80 25.01 16.09
C THR A 63 -14.72 25.09 17.13
N GLU A 64 -15.11 25.19 18.41
CA GLU A 64 -14.28 24.69 19.49
C GLU A 64 -13.67 23.39 18.99
N SER A 65 -12.34 23.31 18.88
CA SER A 65 -11.65 22.05 18.68
C SER A 65 -12.04 21.18 19.86
N ALA A 66 -13.12 20.41 19.74
CA ALA A 66 -13.62 19.60 20.83
C ALA A 66 -12.46 18.69 21.25
N ALA A 67 -11.93 18.94 22.44
CA ALA A 67 -10.91 18.08 23.01
C ALA A 67 -11.49 16.66 23.06
N PRO A 68 -10.66 15.62 22.87
CA PRO A 68 -11.11 14.25 23.03
C PRO A 68 -11.85 14.09 24.37
N THR A 69 -13.05 13.51 24.34
CA THR A 69 -13.93 13.39 25.52
C THR A 69 -13.76 12.07 26.27
N PHE A 70 -12.86 11.20 25.82
CA PHE A 70 -12.58 9.91 26.43
C PHE A 70 -11.33 9.96 27.31
N GLU A 71 -11.26 9.08 28.31
CA GLU A 71 -10.07 8.88 29.13
C GLU A 71 -8.98 8.16 28.34
N GLU A 72 -7.78 8.74 28.29
CA GLU A 72 -6.64 8.13 27.62
C GLU A 72 -6.30 6.75 28.22
N THR A 73 -6.16 5.75 27.35
CA THR A 73 -5.83 4.39 27.78
C THR A 73 -4.32 4.23 27.92
N PRO A 74 -3.78 3.74 29.05
CA PRO A 74 -2.35 3.57 29.22
C PRO A 74 -1.78 2.46 28.33
N PRO A 75 -0.48 2.52 27.97
CA PRO A 75 0.18 1.44 27.24
C PRO A 75 0.03 0.08 27.94
N SER A 76 -0.19 -0.98 27.15
CA SER A 76 -0.38 -2.34 27.66
C SER A 76 0.48 -3.34 26.90
N LYS A 77 0.93 -4.40 27.59
CA LYS A 77 1.61 -5.56 27.00
C LYS A 77 0.71 -6.80 26.88
N ARG A 78 -0.58 -6.66 27.17
CA ARG A 78 -1.54 -7.77 27.07
C ARG A 78 -1.82 -8.05 25.61
N ASP A 79 -1.96 -9.33 25.27
CA ASP A 79 -2.36 -9.78 23.93
C ASP A 79 -3.88 -9.65 23.74
N THR A 80 -4.37 -8.41 23.81
CA THR A 80 -5.78 -8.06 23.65
C THR A 80 -5.93 -6.57 23.34
N VAL A 81 -7.04 -6.18 22.70
CA VAL A 81 -7.34 -4.75 22.48
C VAL A 81 -7.88 -4.15 23.77
N VAL A 82 -7.24 -3.10 24.24
CA VAL A 82 -7.66 -2.31 25.42
C VAL A 82 -8.26 -1.00 24.91
N VAL A 83 -9.49 -0.71 25.34
CA VAL A 83 -10.22 0.50 24.94
C VAL A 83 -10.63 1.32 26.17
N PRO A 84 -10.91 2.63 26.03
CA PRO A 84 -11.37 3.47 27.13
C PRO A 84 -12.68 2.97 27.76
N PRO A 85 -12.99 3.36 29.02
CA PRO A 85 -14.28 3.07 29.63
C PRO A 85 -15.47 3.51 28.76
N GLY A 86 -16.49 2.68 28.66
CA GLY A 86 -17.67 2.92 27.83
C GLY A 86 -17.54 2.50 26.36
N TYR A 87 -16.36 2.08 25.93
CA TYR A 87 -16.12 1.54 24.59
C TYR A 87 -16.10 0.01 24.57
N ARG A 88 -16.35 -0.57 23.39
CA ARG A 88 -16.20 -2.01 23.11
C ARG A 88 -15.52 -2.20 21.76
N TRP A 89 -14.90 -3.35 21.57
CA TRP A 89 -14.35 -3.77 20.29
C TRP A 89 -14.86 -5.17 19.94
N THR A 90 -14.92 -5.50 18.66
CA THR A 90 -15.31 -6.83 18.16
C THR A 90 -14.60 -7.08 16.83
N PRO A 91 -14.04 -8.28 16.59
CA PRO A 91 -13.51 -8.63 15.28
C PRO A 91 -14.58 -8.54 14.20
N LEU A 92 -14.27 -7.86 13.08
CA LEU A 92 -15.17 -7.75 11.93
C LEU A 92 -14.80 -8.70 10.79
N ALA A 93 -13.50 -8.82 10.51
CA ALA A 93 -12.94 -9.69 9.49
C ALA A 93 -11.57 -10.20 9.97
N ARG A 94 -11.26 -11.45 9.68
CA ARG A 94 -10.00 -12.13 9.99
C ARG A 94 -9.48 -12.80 8.73
N TRP A 95 -8.16 -12.98 8.63
CA TRP A 95 -7.58 -13.84 7.61
C TRP A 95 -8.31 -15.19 7.54
N GLY A 96 -8.66 -15.60 6.33
CA GLY A 96 -9.33 -16.88 6.10
C GLY A 96 -10.84 -16.84 6.22
N ASP A 97 -11.45 -15.76 6.74
CA ASP A 97 -12.91 -15.67 6.79
C ASP A 97 -13.48 -15.74 5.36
N PRO A 98 -14.46 -16.62 5.09
CA PRO A 98 -15.04 -16.80 3.76
C PRO A 98 -15.86 -15.58 3.34
N ILE A 99 -15.74 -15.15 2.08
CA ILE A 99 -16.50 -14.00 1.55
C ILE A 99 -17.74 -14.43 0.75
N HIS A 100 -17.90 -15.72 0.48
CA HIS A 100 -19.09 -16.30 -0.16
C HIS A 100 -19.59 -17.53 0.61
N PRO A 101 -20.87 -17.91 0.49
CA PRO A 101 -21.42 -19.05 1.22
C PRO A 101 -20.85 -20.39 0.74
N SER A 102 -20.37 -20.45 -0.50
CA SER A 102 -19.73 -21.64 -1.08
C SER A 102 -18.25 -21.78 -0.72
N THR A 103 -17.64 -20.72 -0.21
CA THR A 103 -16.23 -20.77 0.23
C THR A 103 -16.15 -21.62 1.49
N PRO A 104 -15.28 -22.65 1.53
CA PRO A 104 -15.06 -23.44 2.75
C PRO A 104 -14.64 -22.56 3.93
N GLU A 105 -15.02 -22.98 5.13
CA GLU A 105 -14.48 -22.38 6.35
C GLU A 105 -12.96 -22.47 6.39
N PHE A 106 -12.33 -21.53 7.10
CA PHE A 106 -10.88 -21.48 7.20
C PHE A 106 -10.32 -22.77 7.82
N ASP A 107 -9.52 -23.48 7.04
CA ASP A 107 -8.76 -24.64 7.47
C ASP A 107 -7.27 -24.26 7.43
N PHE A 108 -6.70 -23.99 8.60
CA PHE A 108 -5.30 -23.58 8.75
C PHE A 108 -4.31 -24.65 8.23
N LEU A 109 -4.64 -25.94 8.35
CA LEU A 109 -3.73 -27.03 7.97
C LEU A 109 -3.92 -27.45 6.51
N GLY A 110 -5.06 -27.10 5.90
CA GLY A 110 -5.45 -27.51 4.54
C GLY A 110 -5.76 -26.33 3.61
N GLN A 111 -5.01 -25.23 3.71
CA GLN A 111 -5.13 -24.11 2.78
C GLN A 111 -4.70 -24.48 1.36
N THR A 112 -5.44 -23.99 0.38
CA THR A 112 -5.06 -24.02 -1.04
C THR A 112 -5.26 -22.64 -1.66
N ALA A 113 -4.60 -22.35 -2.77
CA ALA A 113 -4.71 -21.06 -3.45
C ALA A 113 -6.14 -20.73 -3.86
N GLU A 114 -6.94 -21.73 -4.24
CA GLU A 114 -8.35 -21.58 -4.59
C GLU A 114 -9.19 -21.15 -3.39
N LYS A 115 -9.00 -21.78 -2.23
CA LYS A 115 -9.69 -21.39 -0.99
C LYS A 115 -9.29 -19.98 -0.58
N GLN A 116 -7.99 -19.70 -0.56
CA GLN A 116 -7.45 -18.41 -0.14
C GLN A 116 -7.91 -17.26 -1.06
N SER A 117 -8.09 -17.52 -2.36
CA SER A 117 -8.59 -16.53 -3.34
C SER A 117 -10.07 -16.16 -3.13
N GLU A 118 -10.79 -16.89 -2.28
CA GLU A 118 -12.20 -16.65 -1.95
C GLU A 118 -12.41 -16.32 -0.46
N GLN A 119 -11.32 -16.07 0.27
CA GLN A 119 -11.28 -15.74 1.70
C GLN A 119 -10.65 -14.36 1.91
N ILE A 120 -10.89 -13.73 3.05
CA ILE A 120 -10.14 -12.52 3.47
C ILE A 120 -8.63 -12.83 3.46
N GLY A 121 -7.85 -11.91 2.89
CA GLY A 121 -6.38 -12.04 2.78
C GLY A 121 -5.65 -11.91 4.11
N TYR A 122 -4.31 -11.91 4.05
CA TYR A 122 -3.43 -11.86 5.21
C TYR A 122 -2.87 -10.45 5.43
N ASN A 123 -2.57 -10.11 6.70
CA ASN A 123 -2.06 -8.80 7.12
C ASN A 123 -2.84 -7.63 6.52
N CYS A 124 -4.08 -7.49 6.99
CA CYS A 124 -4.92 -6.35 6.66
C CYS A 124 -4.20 -5.02 6.94
N ASP A 125 -4.23 -4.12 5.96
CA ASP A 125 -3.74 -2.75 6.10
C ASP A 125 -4.90 -1.78 5.84
N TYR A 126 -4.78 -0.85 4.89
CA TYR A 126 -5.77 0.21 4.70
C TYR A 126 -7.18 -0.31 4.45
N VAL A 127 -8.11 0.27 5.20
CA VAL A 127 -9.54 0.00 5.11
C VAL A 127 -10.26 1.22 4.56
N GLY A 128 -10.90 1.06 3.41
CA GLY A 128 -11.86 2.01 2.85
C GLY A 128 -13.28 1.65 3.27
N PHE A 129 -14.05 2.63 3.74
CA PHE A 129 -15.46 2.46 4.14
C PHE A 129 -16.36 3.21 3.17
N PHE A 130 -17.18 2.48 2.41
CA PHE A 130 -18.04 3.01 1.36
C PHE A 130 -19.50 2.78 1.71
N GLU A 131 -20.22 3.84 2.06
CA GLU A 131 -21.62 3.73 2.47
C GLU A 131 -22.50 3.15 1.35
N LEU A 132 -23.49 2.35 1.77
CA LEU A 132 -24.61 1.89 0.95
C LEU A 132 -25.92 2.43 1.54
N PRO A 133 -26.96 2.65 0.71
CA PRO A 133 -28.29 2.93 1.23
C PRO A 133 -28.74 1.85 2.21
N SER A 134 -29.35 2.26 3.31
CA SER A 134 -29.92 1.31 4.27
C SER A 134 -31.00 0.43 3.63
N GLU A 135 -31.03 -0.84 4.02
CA GLU A 135 -32.05 -1.80 3.56
C GLU A 135 -32.67 -2.50 4.77
N GLY A 136 -34.01 -2.57 4.82
CA GLY A 136 -34.72 -3.20 5.94
C GLY A 136 -34.41 -2.58 7.30
N GLY A 137 -34.07 -1.28 7.34
CA GLY A 137 -33.68 -0.57 8.56
C GLY A 137 -32.27 -0.88 9.05
N ARG A 138 -31.44 -1.57 8.26
CA ARG A 138 -30.05 -1.91 8.61
C ARG A 138 -29.08 -1.01 7.87
N GLU A 139 -28.08 -0.51 8.58
CA GLU A 139 -26.93 0.17 7.97
C GLU A 139 -26.09 -0.85 7.19
N ARG A 140 -25.62 -0.43 6.01
CA ARG A 140 -24.83 -1.26 5.10
C ARG A 140 -23.67 -0.43 4.54
N ALA A 141 -22.56 -1.08 4.28
CA ALA A 141 -21.40 -0.46 3.63
C ALA A 141 -20.60 -1.52 2.87
N VAL A 142 -19.78 -1.10 1.91
CA VAL A 142 -18.71 -1.91 1.35
C VAL A 142 -17.41 -1.53 2.05
N LEU A 143 -16.71 -2.52 2.59
CA LEU A 143 -15.33 -2.39 3.00
C LEU A 143 -14.42 -2.84 1.87
N THR A 144 -13.39 -2.05 1.62
CA THR A 144 -12.22 -2.51 0.88
C THR A 144 -11.05 -2.63 1.84
N ILE A 145 -10.38 -3.77 1.87
CA ILE A 145 -9.31 -4.07 2.82
C ILE A 145 -8.09 -4.48 2.00
N ASN A 146 -7.01 -3.72 2.12
CA ASN A 146 -5.71 -4.10 1.57
C ASN A 146 -5.10 -5.26 2.37
N HIS A 147 -4.34 -6.12 1.70
CA HIS A 147 -3.59 -7.25 2.27
C HIS A 147 -2.14 -7.14 1.82
N GLU A 148 -1.30 -6.63 2.71
CA GLU A 148 -0.03 -6.03 2.36
C GLU A 148 1.06 -7.08 2.15
N PHE A 149 1.30 -7.94 3.13
CA PHE A 149 2.37 -8.93 3.09
C PHE A 149 1.92 -10.26 3.70
N VAL A 150 2.82 -11.24 3.67
CA VAL A 150 2.60 -12.58 4.21
C VAL A 150 3.74 -12.97 5.14
N ASP A 151 3.40 -13.79 6.13
CA ASP A 151 4.38 -14.41 7.03
C ASP A 151 4.34 -15.94 6.85
N PRO A 152 5.11 -16.52 5.90
CA PRO A 152 4.98 -17.94 5.56
C PRO A 152 5.19 -18.88 6.76
N GLU A 153 6.10 -18.53 7.65
CA GLU A 153 6.39 -19.28 8.89
C GLU A 153 5.20 -19.31 9.87
N ARG A 154 4.31 -18.31 9.80
CA ARG A 154 3.08 -18.25 10.59
C ARG A 154 1.88 -18.82 9.85
N MET A 155 1.93 -18.85 8.52
CA MET A 155 0.84 -19.31 7.67
C MET A 155 0.84 -20.82 7.43
N PHE A 156 2.01 -21.48 7.53
CA PHE A 156 2.11 -22.93 7.34
C PHE A 156 2.87 -23.62 8.47
N PRO A 157 2.39 -24.77 8.95
CA PRO A 157 3.21 -25.62 9.81
C PRO A 157 4.43 -26.14 9.03
N HIS A 158 5.59 -26.16 9.70
CA HIS A 158 6.84 -26.70 9.14
C HIS A 158 7.25 -26.08 7.80
N TYR A 159 6.99 -24.79 7.60
CA TYR A 159 7.46 -24.08 6.41
C TYR A 159 9.00 -24.09 6.35
N ASP A 160 9.54 -24.56 5.23
CA ASP A 160 10.97 -24.43 4.91
C ASP A 160 11.15 -23.19 4.02
N PRO A 161 11.79 -22.12 4.51
CA PRO A 161 12.03 -20.93 3.70
C PRO A 161 12.95 -21.20 2.52
N ASP A 162 13.84 -22.19 2.57
CA ASP A 162 14.76 -22.51 1.48
C ASP A 162 14.11 -23.36 0.39
N GLU A 163 13.08 -24.15 0.73
CA GLU A 163 12.37 -25.06 -0.16
C GLU A 163 10.84 -24.95 -0.05
N PRO A 164 10.23 -23.78 -0.34
CA PRO A 164 8.78 -23.67 -0.36
C PRO A 164 8.18 -24.57 -1.43
N THR A 165 7.01 -25.16 -1.18
CA THR A 165 6.27 -25.90 -2.20
C THR A 165 5.56 -24.94 -3.17
N ARG A 166 5.25 -25.44 -4.39
CA ARG A 166 4.47 -24.68 -5.37
C ARG A 166 3.11 -24.23 -4.79
N GLU A 167 2.46 -25.09 -4.01
CA GLU A 167 1.17 -24.79 -3.39
C GLU A 167 1.28 -23.72 -2.31
N GLN A 168 2.27 -23.81 -1.43
CA GLN A 168 2.54 -22.75 -0.44
C GLN A 168 2.78 -21.41 -1.13
N ALA A 169 3.63 -21.38 -2.17
CA ALA A 169 3.85 -20.16 -2.94
C ALA A 169 2.55 -19.60 -3.56
N ALA A 170 1.66 -20.47 -4.05
CA ALA A 170 0.38 -20.08 -4.63
C ALA A 170 -0.61 -19.53 -3.59
N VAL A 171 -0.72 -20.17 -2.43
CA VAL A 171 -1.51 -19.67 -1.29
C VAL A 171 -1.00 -18.30 -0.85
N LEU A 172 0.32 -18.12 -0.71
CA LEU A 172 0.93 -16.83 -0.36
C LEU A 172 0.57 -15.73 -1.38
N ARG A 173 0.58 -16.03 -2.68
CA ARG A 173 0.11 -15.09 -3.72
C ARG A 173 -1.36 -14.75 -3.56
N ALA A 174 -2.21 -15.75 -3.34
CA ALA A 174 -3.64 -15.55 -3.15
C ALA A 174 -3.99 -14.77 -1.88
N ALA A 175 -3.11 -14.75 -0.87
CA ALA A 175 -3.31 -14.03 0.38
C ALA A 175 -3.10 -12.51 0.27
N HIS A 176 -2.35 -12.04 -0.73
CA HIS A 176 -2.12 -10.61 -0.99
C HIS A 176 -3.29 -9.95 -1.73
N GLY A 177 -3.27 -8.62 -1.80
CA GLY A 177 -4.11 -7.84 -2.69
C GLY A 177 -5.19 -7.09 -1.94
N ILE A 178 -6.45 -7.23 -2.35
CA ILE A 178 -7.57 -6.46 -1.81
C ILE A 178 -8.78 -7.38 -1.61
N SER A 179 -9.43 -7.30 -0.46
CA SER A 179 -10.79 -7.80 -0.26
C SER A 179 -11.78 -6.67 -0.46
N VAL A 180 -12.82 -6.90 -1.25
CA VAL A 180 -14.02 -6.05 -1.29
C VAL A 180 -15.14 -6.87 -0.67
N VAL A 181 -15.71 -6.41 0.44
CA VAL A 181 -16.79 -7.13 1.14
C VAL A 181 -17.87 -6.18 1.61
N GLU A 182 -19.12 -6.56 1.43
CA GLU A 182 -20.22 -5.86 2.05
C GLU A 182 -20.35 -6.23 3.52
N ILE A 183 -20.59 -5.23 4.36
CA ILE A 183 -20.90 -5.39 5.78
C ILE A 183 -22.29 -4.82 6.09
N THR A 184 -22.99 -5.45 7.03
CA THR A 184 -24.27 -5.00 7.53
C THR A 184 -24.23 -4.87 9.05
N ARG A 185 -24.90 -3.85 9.57
CA ARG A 185 -25.06 -3.66 11.02
C ARG A 185 -26.34 -4.34 11.47
N ASP A 186 -26.25 -5.19 12.48
CA ASP A 186 -27.43 -5.76 13.12
C ASP A 186 -28.13 -4.76 14.06
N LEU A 187 -29.32 -5.11 14.54
CA LEU A 187 -30.09 -4.28 15.48
C LEU A 187 -29.38 -4.08 16.84
N GLY A 188 -28.42 -4.95 17.19
CA GLY A 188 -27.54 -4.81 18.35
C GLY A 188 -26.35 -3.86 18.11
N GLY A 189 -26.24 -3.30 16.90
CA GLY A 189 -25.20 -2.37 16.51
C GLY A 189 -23.87 -3.04 16.13
N THR A 190 -23.84 -4.36 15.92
CA THR A 190 -22.65 -5.13 15.53
C THR A 190 -22.57 -5.27 14.01
N TRP A 191 -21.41 -4.95 13.45
CA TRP A 191 -21.13 -5.14 12.04
C TRP A 191 -20.71 -6.58 11.74
N ARG A 192 -21.16 -7.14 10.62
CA ARG A 192 -20.73 -8.43 10.08
C ARG A 192 -20.67 -8.38 8.56
N ILE A 193 -19.77 -9.17 7.96
CA ILE A 193 -19.76 -9.42 6.51
C ILE A 193 -21.09 -10.08 6.11
N ASP A 194 -21.72 -9.62 5.03
CA ASP A 194 -22.79 -10.38 4.36
C ASP A 194 -22.17 -11.23 3.25
N PRO A 195 -21.99 -12.55 3.46
CA PRO A 195 -21.35 -13.41 2.47
C PRO A 195 -22.18 -13.55 1.19
N ARG A 196 -23.47 -13.18 1.21
CA ARG A 196 -24.35 -13.29 0.04
C ARG A 196 -24.29 -12.06 -0.86
N SER A 197 -23.54 -11.02 -0.48
CA SER A 197 -23.45 -9.82 -1.31
C SER A 197 -22.75 -10.15 -2.63
N PRO A 198 -23.33 -9.77 -3.79
CA PRO A 198 -22.69 -9.92 -5.08
C PRO A 198 -21.51 -8.96 -5.27
N LEU A 199 -21.30 -8.02 -4.34
CA LEU A 199 -20.16 -7.10 -4.36
C LEU A 199 -18.88 -7.76 -3.85
N ASN A 200 -19.02 -8.85 -3.07
CA ASN A 200 -17.90 -9.56 -2.47
C ASN A 200 -16.98 -10.12 -3.54
N ARG A 201 -15.67 -9.89 -3.40
CA ARG A 201 -14.63 -10.44 -4.28
C ARG A 201 -13.24 -10.21 -3.70
N ARG A 202 -12.28 -11.02 -4.16
CA ARG A 202 -10.85 -10.75 -4.02
C ARG A 202 -10.26 -10.17 -5.31
N ILE A 203 -9.32 -9.27 -5.14
CA ILE A 203 -8.39 -8.82 -6.18
C ILE A 203 -7.01 -9.27 -5.70
N THR A 204 -6.47 -10.32 -6.32
CA THR A 204 -5.22 -10.99 -5.91
C THR A 204 -4.07 -10.62 -6.85
N VAL A 205 -2.90 -11.24 -6.63
CA VAL A 205 -1.71 -11.15 -7.49
C VAL A 205 -1.94 -11.79 -8.88
N ASP A 206 -3.07 -12.46 -9.09
CA ASP A 206 -3.44 -13.10 -10.35
C ASP A 206 -4.66 -12.47 -11.03
N THR A 207 -5.38 -11.56 -10.36
CA THR A 207 -6.54 -10.89 -10.93
C THR A 207 -6.14 -9.97 -12.10
N PRO A 208 -6.79 -10.04 -13.28
CA PRO A 208 -6.49 -9.13 -14.37
C PRO A 208 -6.78 -7.66 -14.02
N ILE A 209 -5.78 -6.79 -14.15
CA ILE A 209 -5.85 -5.35 -13.90
C ILE A 209 -5.48 -4.59 -15.17
N GLU A 210 -6.21 -3.51 -15.48
CA GLU A 210 -5.89 -2.63 -16.60
C GLU A 210 -4.80 -1.63 -16.23
N ILE A 211 -3.91 -1.30 -17.17
CA ILE A 211 -2.94 -0.23 -17.01
C ILE A 211 -3.46 0.99 -17.77
N ARG A 212 -3.65 2.11 -17.08
CA ARG A 212 -4.24 3.33 -17.65
C ARG A 212 -3.35 4.56 -17.38
N GLY A 213 -3.38 5.52 -18.29
CA GLY A 213 -2.60 6.75 -18.23
C GLY A 213 -1.35 6.72 -19.12
N PRO A 214 -0.44 7.71 -18.97
CA PRO A 214 0.64 7.98 -19.92
C PRO A 214 1.64 6.84 -20.15
N ALA A 215 1.84 5.94 -19.18
CA ALA A 215 2.79 4.83 -19.34
C ALA A 215 2.15 3.58 -19.97
N ALA A 216 0.83 3.53 -20.11
CA ALA A 216 0.15 2.38 -20.72
C ALA A 216 0.62 2.18 -22.17
N GLY A 217 1.03 0.95 -22.49
CA GLY A 217 1.55 0.58 -23.81
C GLY A 217 3.00 0.97 -24.09
N HIS A 218 3.68 1.63 -23.14
CA HIS A 218 5.11 1.94 -23.25
C HIS A 218 5.93 0.64 -23.41
N PRO A 219 7.04 0.63 -24.18
CA PRO A 219 7.84 -0.59 -24.38
C PRO A 219 8.29 -1.30 -23.09
N TRP A 220 8.53 -0.55 -22.01
CA TRP A 220 8.91 -1.12 -20.71
C TRP A 220 7.74 -1.71 -19.90
N MET A 221 6.49 -1.55 -20.36
CA MET A 221 5.30 -2.17 -19.76
C MET A 221 4.92 -3.49 -20.44
N LYS A 222 5.57 -3.83 -21.57
CA LYS A 222 5.27 -5.02 -22.37
C LYS A 222 6.06 -6.22 -21.88
N THR A 223 5.40 -7.37 -21.75
CA THR A 223 6.02 -8.65 -21.37
C THR A 223 5.60 -9.75 -22.34
N GLY A 224 6.11 -10.97 -22.17
CA GLY A 224 5.64 -12.13 -22.95
C GLY A 224 4.13 -12.35 -22.83
N GLU A 225 3.58 -12.21 -21.61
CA GLU A 225 2.14 -12.41 -21.33
C GLU A 225 1.25 -11.26 -21.80
N ASP A 226 1.78 -10.03 -21.89
CA ASP A 226 1.05 -8.89 -22.45
C ASP A 226 1.95 -8.06 -23.38
N PRO A 227 1.99 -8.40 -24.68
CA PRO A 227 2.73 -7.65 -25.70
C PRO A 227 2.20 -6.24 -25.94
N GLN A 228 0.98 -5.92 -25.49
CA GLN A 228 0.40 -4.59 -25.64
C GLN A 228 0.80 -3.65 -24.51
N GLY A 229 1.13 -4.17 -23.32
CA GLY A 229 1.58 -3.39 -22.16
C GLY A 229 0.46 -2.56 -21.52
N ILE A 230 -0.78 -3.07 -21.58
CA ILE A 230 -1.99 -2.39 -21.12
C ILE A 230 -2.80 -3.23 -20.11
N ARG A 231 -2.37 -4.44 -19.79
CA ARG A 231 -2.97 -5.33 -18.79
C ARG A 231 -1.88 -5.93 -17.92
N VAL A 232 -2.17 -6.29 -16.68
CA VAL A 232 -1.23 -6.99 -15.79
C VAL A 232 -2.00 -7.94 -14.89
N ARG A 233 -1.35 -9.05 -14.51
CA ARG A 233 -1.85 -9.95 -13.49
C ARG A 233 -1.53 -9.37 -12.11
N GLY A 234 -2.56 -8.81 -11.51
CA GLY A 234 -2.63 -8.51 -10.10
C GLY A 234 -2.01 -7.21 -9.63
N THR A 235 -2.07 -7.09 -8.32
CA THR A 235 -1.52 -6.03 -7.49
C THR A 235 -0.71 -6.66 -6.36
N LEU A 236 0.34 -5.98 -5.89
CA LEU A 236 1.29 -6.49 -4.90
C LEU A 236 1.54 -5.46 -3.81
N TYR A 237 1.81 -5.95 -2.59
CA TYR A 237 2.23 -5.11 -1.46
C TYR A 237 1.32 -3.91 -1.25
N ASN A 238 0.02 -4.20 -1.19
CA ASN A 238 -1.03 -3.21 -1.01
C ASN A 238 -0.92 -2.68 0.42
N CYS A 239 -0.23 -1.55 0.59
CA CYS A 239 0.04 -0.90 1.87
C CYS A 239 -1.17 -0.05 2.28
N ALA A 240 -1.02 1.27 2.34
CA ALA A 240 -2.12 2.16 2.63
C ALA A 240 -2.91 2.56 1.37
N GLY A 241 -3.58 3.71 1.42
CA GLY A 241 -4.41 4.15 0.31
C GLY A 241 -5.13 5.46 0.53
N GLY A 242 -6.23 5.61 -0.19
CA GLY A 242 -7.14 6.73 -0.08
C GLY A 242 -8.46 6.44 -0.78
N MET A 243 -9.38 7.38 -0.64
CA MET A 243 -10.67 7.33 -1.34
C MET A 243 -10.79 8.54 -2.24
N THR A 244 -11.28 8.32 -3.46
CA THR A 244 -11.57 9.40 -4.38
C THR A 244 -12.88 10.10 -4.01
N PRO A 245 -13.06 11.38 -4.38
CA PRO A 245 -14.33 12.09 -4.19
C PRO A 245 -15.51 11.47 -4.96
N TRP A 246 -15.25 10.59 -5.94
CA TRP A 246 -16.26 9.90 -6.75
C TRP A 246 -16.50 8.45 -6.31
N GLY A 247 -16.07 8.07 -5.11
CA GLY A 247 -16.48 6.80 -4.48
C GLY A 247 -15.69 5.57 -4.95
N THR A 248 -14.42 5.73 -5.28
CA THR A 248 -13.50 4.60 -5.58
C THR A 248 -12.35 4.54 -4.58
N LEU A 249 -11.81 3.34 -4.37
CA LEU A 249 -10.59 3.10 -3.62
C LEU A 249 -9.38 3.45 -4.48
N LEU A 250 -8.36 4.05 -3.87
CA LEU A 250 -6.98 4.11 -4.34
C LEU A 250 -6.12 3.26 -3.39
N SER A 251 -5.71 2.08 -3.83
CA SER A 251 -4.80 1.19 -3.10
C SER A 251 -3.37 1.39 -3.59
N CYS A 252 -2.39 1.35 -2.70
CA CYS A 252 -1.01 1.71 -3.01
C CYS A 252 -0.08 0.50 -2.99
N GLU A 253 0.65 0.26 -4.09
CA GLU A 253 1.71 -0.76 -4.15
C GLU A 253 3.03 -0.16 -3.60
N GLU A 254 3.50 -0.63 -2.44
CA GLU A 254 4.66 -0.07 -1.74
C GLU A 254 5.96 -0.84 -2.04
N ASN A 255 6.28 -1.88 -1.26
CA ASN A 255 7.51 -2.67 -1.43
C ASN A 255 7.42 -3.75 -2.53
N PHE A 256 6.73 -3.43 -3.63
CA PHE A 256 6.53 -4.33 -4.78
C PHE A 256 7.82 -4.92 -5.37
N HIS A 257 8.95 -4.23 -5.22
CA HIS A 257 10.24 -4.61 -5.77
C HIS A 257 10.81 -5.89 -5.12
N GLU A 258 10.37 -6.24 -3.91
CA GLU A 258 10.84 -7.41 -3.14
C GLU A 258 10.38 -8.74 -3.75
N PHE A 259 9.40 -8.72 -4.65
CA PHE A 259 8.84 -9.90 -5.31
C PHE A 259 9.57 -10.31 -6.60
N PHE A 260 10.60 -9.57 -7.00
CA PHE A 260 11.29 -9.80 -8.27
C PHE A 260 12.75 -10.18 -8.05
N ALA A 261 13.16 -11.31 -8.59
CA ALA A 261 14.49 -11.88 -8.38
C ALA A 261 15.49 -11.53 -9.48
N HIS A 262 16.74 -11.91 -9.24
CA HIS A 262 17.77 -12.12 -10.26
C HIS A 262 18.18 -10.89 -11.08
N SER A 263 18.06 -9.68 -10.53
CA SER A 263 18.48 -8.46 -11.24
C SER A 263 19.97 -8.42 -11.62
N ALA A 264 20.82 -9.21 -10.95
CA ALA A 264 22.25 -9.31 -11.28
C ALA A 264 22.54 -10.08 -12.58
N LYS A 265 21.56 -10.83 -13.12
CA LYS A 265 21.71 -11.55 -14.40
C LYS A 265 21.39 -10.68 -15.62
N LEU A 266 20.89 -9.46 -15.40
CA LEU A 266 20.65 -8.50 -16.48
C LEU A 266 21.96 -7.93 -17.03
N ASP A 267 21.98 -7.66 -18.33
CA ASP A 267 23.09 -6.92 -18.96
C ASP A 267 23.23 -5.56 -18.26
N GLU A 268 24.45 -5.22 -17.84
CA GLU A 268 24.75 -3.96 -17.18
C GLU A 268 24.53 -2.73 -18.09
N HIS A 269 24.58 -2.94 -19.41
CA HIS A 269 24.30 -1.92 -20.43
C HIS A 269 22.80 -1.77 -20.72
N ASP A 270 21.96 -2.67 -20.22
CA ASP A 270 20.52 -2.53 -20.30
C ASP A 270 20.07 -1.35 -19.41
N PRO A 271 19.42 -0.30 -19.96
CA PRO A 271 18.93 0.81 -19.15
C PRO A 271 17.94 0.38 -18.06
N ARG A 272 17.25 -0.75 -18.23
CA ARG A 272 16.35 -1.33 -17.22
C ARG A 272 17.12 -1.80 -15.99
N ALA A 273 18.34 -2.30 -16.14
CA ALA A 273 19.16 -2.73 -15.02
C ALA A 273 19.47 -1.56 -14.06
N ALA A 274 19.68 -0.35 -14.59
CA ALA A 274 19.86 0.85 -13.77
C ALA A 274 18.58 1.23 -13.01
N ALA A 275 17.42 1.12 -13.64
CA ALA A 275 16.14 1.37 -13.00
C ALA A 275 15.86 0.33 -11.89
N HIS A 276 16.05 -0.96 -12.16
CA HIS A 276 15.88 -2.03 -11.18
C HIS A 276 16.78 -1.84 -9.95
N ARG A 277 18.05 -1.46 -10.15
CA ARG A 277 18.96 -1.10 -9.05
C ARG A 277 18.46 0.07 -8.22
N ARG A 278 17.90 1.11 -8.87
CA ARG A 278 17.36 2.28 -8.15
C ARG A 278 16.16 1.91 -7.27
N TYR A 279 15.30 1.01 -7.73
CA TYR A 279 14.13 0.55 -6.97
C TYR A 279 14.48 -0.55 -5.95
N GLY A 280 15.68 -1.13 -6.03
CA GLY A 280 16.15 -2.14 -5.08
C GLY A 280 15.76 -3.57 -5.44
N VAL A 281 15.43 -3.87 -6.70
CA VAL A 281 15.06 -5.24 -7.12
C VAL A 281 16.19 -6.22 -6.74
N PRO A 282 15.90 -7.28 -5.94
CA PRO A 282 16.89 -8.26 -5.49
C PRO A 282 17.81 -8.80 -6.59
N LYS A 283 19.10 -8.90 -6.25
CA LYS A 283 20.14 -9.43 -7.15
C LYS A 283 20.05 -10.94 -7.35
N LYS A 284 19.52 -11.64 -6.34
CA LYS A 284 19.42 -13.10 -6.25
C LYS A 284 17.94 -13.47 -6.09
N GLU A 285 17.69 -14.69 -5.62
CA GLU A 285 16.36 -15.15 -5.24
C GLU A 285 15.73 -14.23 -4.18
N THR A 286 14.40 -14.15 -4.21
CA THR A 286 13.61 -13.44 -3.20
C THR A 286 13.41 -14.33 -1.96
N ASP A 287 12.99 -13.75 -0.84
CA ASP A 287 12.67 -14.54 0.36
C ASP A 287 11.48 -15.49 0.12
N LEU A 288 10.57 -15.14 -0.80
CA LEU A 288 9.39 -15.94 -1.14
C LEU A 288 9.64 -16.99 -2.24
N ARG A 289 10.75 -16.89 -2.99
CA ARG A 289 11.17 -17.82 -4.05
C ARG A 289 10.10 -18.09 -5.11
N TRP A 290 9.16 -17.17 -5.35
CA TRP A 290 8.09 -17.32 -6.33
C TRP A 290 8.62 -17.48 -7.76
N GLU A 291 9.76 -16.89 -8.05
CA GLU A 291 10.51 -17.00 -9.31
C GLU A 291 10.89 -18.45 -9.66
N ARG A 292 10.94 -19.37 -8.69
CA ARG A 292 11.15 -20.80 -8.96
C ARG A 292 9.93 -21.47 -9.62
N PHE A 293 8.75 -20.85 -9.47
CA PHE A 293 7.47 -21.42 -9.91
C PHE A 293 6.81 -20.65 -11.04
N GLU A 294 7.07 -19.34 -11.15
CA GLU A 294 6.53 -18.45 -12.17
C GLU A 294 7.60 -17.48 -12.70
N ASP A 295 7.86 -17.55 -14.00
CA ASP A 295 8.91 -16.77 -14.68
C ASP A 295 8.73 -15.26 -14.58
N ARG A 296 7.49 -14.78 -14.40
CA ARG A 296 7.18 -13.34 -14.27
C ARG A 296 7.86 -12.69 -13.07
N PHE A 297 8.19 -13.46 -12.03
CA PHE A 297 8.92 -12.96 -10.86
C PHE A 297 10.44 -13.04 -11.03
N ASP A 298 10.95 -13.63 -12.11
CA ASP A 298 12.37 -13.62 -12.45
C ASP A 298 12.67 -12.45 -13.40
N ALA A 299 13.29 -11.38 -12.89
CA ALA A 299 13.60 -10.21 -13.72
C ALA A 299 14.61 -10.52 -14.84
N SER A 300 15.36 -11.62 -14.78
CA SER A 300 16.24 -12.05 -15.87
C SER A 300 15.49 -12.72 -17.02
N ARG A 301 14.26 -13.20 -16.77
CA ARG A 301 13.37 -13.80 -17.77
C ARG A 301 12.33 -12.82 -18.27
N GLU A 302 11.68 -12.10 -17.36
CA GLU A 302 10.68 -11.06 -17.65
C GLU A 302 11.14 -9.70 -17.08
N PRO A 303 12.17 -9.06 -17.67
CA PRO A 303 12.77 -7.83 -17.16
C PRO A 303 11.82 -6.64 -17.08
N ASN A 304 10.68 -6.72 -17.77
CA ASN A 304 9.68 -5.67 -17.80
C ASN A 304 8.55 -5.86 -16.78
N GLU A 305 8.38 -7.05 -16.22
CA GLU A 305 7.32 -7.32 -15.24
C GLU A 305 7.40 -6.38 -14.02
N PRO A 306 8.59 -6.11 -13.42
CA PRO A 306 8.66 -5.19 -12.28
C PRO A 306 8.16 -3.76 -12.58
N PHE A 307 8.22 -3.28 -13.84
CA PHE A 307 7.73 -1.95 -14.20
C PHE A 307 6.20 -1.85 -14.18
N ARG A 308 5.49 -2.97 -14.17
CA ARG A 308 4.03 -3.03 -14.11
C ARG A 308 3.48 -2.97 -12.70
N PHE A 309 4.36 -2.83 -11.69
CA PHE A 309 4.03 -2.66 -10.27
C PHE A 309 4.69 -1.40 -9.70
N GLY A 310 4.26 -0.98 -8.51
CA GLY A 310 4.62 0.29 -7.87
C GLY A 310 3.71 1.44 -8.27
N TRP A 311 2.44 1.15 -8.52
CA TRP A 311 1.44 2.10 -8.95
C TRP A 311 0.31 2.21 -7.93
N VAL A 312 -0.38 3.35 -7.93
CA VAL A 312 -1.70 3.45 -7.30
C VAL A 312 -2.71 2.67 -8.16
N VAL A 313 -3.46 1.78 -7.53
CA VAL A 313 -4.49 0.93 -8.13
C VAL A 313 -5.86 1.45 -7.73
N GLU A 314 -6.66 1.87 -8.70
CA GLU A 314 -8.04 2.30 -8.47
C GLU A 314 -9.02 1.12 -8.60
N VAL A 315 -9.89 0.97 -7.60
CA VAL A 315 -10.93 -0.07 -7.53
C VAL A 315 -12.29 0.59 -7.30
N ASP A 316 -13.28 0.22 -8.12
CA ASP A 316 -14.67 0.60 -7.91
C ASP A 316 -15.35 -0.43 -6.99
N PRO A 317 -15.61 -0.12 -5.71
CA PRO A 317 -16.15 -1.09 -4.77
C PRO A 317 -17.56 -1.56 -5.16
N TYR A 318 -18.33 -0.72 -5.84
CA TYR A 318 -19.74 -0.96 -6.20
C TYR A 318 -19.91 -1.74 -7.51
N ARG A 319 -18.84 -1.91 -8.29
CA ARG A 319 -18.89 -2.51 -9.64
C ARG A 319 -17.93 -3.71 -9.76
N PRO A 320 -18.34 -4.91 -9.31
CA PRO A 320 -17.51 -6.12 -9.43
C PRO A 320 -17.21 -6.51 -10.89
N ASP A 321 -18.03 -6.06 -11.84
CA ASP A 321 -17.83 -6.24 -13.29
C ASP A 321 -16.72 -5.36 -13.88
N ARG A 322 -16.26 -4.35 -13.14
CA ARG A 322 -15.23 -3.41 -13.60
C ARG A 322 -13.86 -3.83 -13.11
N ALA A 323 -12.96 -4.07 -14.06
CA ALA A 323 -11.56 -4.32 -13.76
C ALA A 323 -10.93 -3.13 -13.00
N ALA A 324 -10.09 -3.46 -12.01
CA ALA A 324 -9.24 -2.49 -11.34
C ALA A 324 -8.25 -1.85 -12.34
N ARG A 325 -7.71 -0.68 -11.99
CA ARG A 325 -6.87 0.12 -12.90
C ARG A 325 -5.62 0.65 -12.22
N LYS A 326 -4.44 0.33 -12.72
CA LYS A 326 -3.19 1.02 -12.34
C LYS A 326 -3.16 2.42 -12.97
N ARG A 327 -3.01 3.46 -12.15
CA ARG A 327 -3.09 4.87 -12.55
C ARG A 327 -1.71 5.48 -12.76
N THR A 328 -1.16 5.26 -13.96
CA THR A 328 0.23 5.62 -14.27
C THR A 328 0.52 7.13 -14.27
N ALA A 329 -0.51 7.98 -14.38
CA ALA A 329 -0.37 9.42 -14.26
C ALA A 329 0.05 9.88 -12.85
N LEU A 330 -0.15 9.04 -11.82
CA LEU A 330 0.25 9.31 -10.44
C LEU A 330 1.73 8.97 -10.17
N GLY A 331 2.46 8.49 -11.17
CA GLY A 331 3.87 8.13 -11.04
C GLY A 331 4.08 6.75 -10.41
N ARG A 332 5.32 6.24 -10.55
CA ARG A 332 5.73 4.92 -10.07
C ARG A 332 6.79 5.05 -8.99
N PHE A 333 6.48 4.59 -7.78
CA PHE A 333 7.40 4.50 -6.65
C PHE A 333 6.79 3.56 -5.59
N ARG A 334 7.37 3.52 -4.40
CA ARG A 334 6.87 2.75 -3.28
C ARG A 334 5.82 3.61 -2.59
N HIS A 335 4.55 3.45 -2.98
CA HIS A 335 3.48 4.33 -2.50
C HIS A 335 3.00 3.85 -1.14
N GLU A 336 3.00 4.73 -0.14
CA GLU A 336 2.37 4.50 1.16
C GLU A 336 0.88 4.81 1.05
N GLY A 337 0.52 6.04 0.69
CA GLY A 337 -0.85 6.54 0.71
C GLY A 337 -1.22 7.41 -0.48
N ALA A 338 -2.52 7.59 -0.71
CA ALA A 338 -3.05 8.37 -1.83
C ALA A 338 -4.18 9.31 -1.40
N LYS A 339 -3.84 10.35 -0.63
CA LYS A 339 -4.84 11.27 -0.06
C LYS A 339 -5.37 12.23 -1.11
N CYS A 340 -6.65 12.12 -1.41
CA CYS A 340 -7.35 13.05 -2.28
C CYS A 340 -7.80 14.33 -1.53
N CYS A 341 -7.74 15.47 -2.22
CA CYS A 341 -8.51 16.66 -1.92
C CYS A 341 -8.99 17.35 -3.22
N VAL A 342 -9.94 18.27 -3.09
CA VAL A 342 -10.47 19.04 -4.22
C VAL A 342 -9.98 20.48 -4.10
N ALA A 343 -9.30 20.98 -5.12
CA ALA A 343 -8.85 22.37 -5.20
C ALA A 343 -10.06 23.32 -5.39
N PRO A 344 -9.92 24.63 -5.09
CA PRO A 344 -11.02 25.60 -5.25
C PRO A 344 -11.61 25.68 -6.66
N ASP A 345 -10.86 25.28 -7.68
CA ASP A 345 -11.28 25.25 -9.08
C ASP A 345 -11.90 23.90 -9.53
N GLY A 346 -12.12 22.97 -8.59
CA GLY A 346 -12.76 21.68 -8.82
C GLY A 346 -11.81 20.57 -9.28
N ARG A 347 -10.51 20.84 -9.50
CA ARG A 347 -9.54 19.78 -9.82
C ARG A 347 -9.25 18.91 -8.60
N VAL A 348 -9.11 17.61 -8.82
CA VAL A 348 -8.65 16.70 -7.76
C VAL A 348 -7.14 16.69 -7.67
N VAL A 349 -6.64 16.84 -6.44
CA VAL A 349 -5.22 16.74 -6.08
C VAL A 349 -5.04 15.46 -5.26
N VAL A 350 -4.01 14.69 -5.59
CA VAL A 350 -3.65 13.47 -4.85
C VAL A 350 -2.26 13.67 -4.25
N TYR A 351 -2.19 13.68 -2.92
CA TYR A 351 -0.92 13.64 -2.19
C TYR A 351 -0.48 12.20 -2.02
N LEU A 352 0.78 11.93 -2.37
CA LEU A 352 1.35 10.60 -2.38
C LEU A 352 2.56 10.58 -1.44
N GLY A 353 2.61 9.55 -0.59
CA GLY A 353 3.69 9.25 0.35
C GLY A 353 4.62 8.21 -0.24
#